data_AF-A0A158KK21-F1
#
_entry.id   AF-A0A158KK21-F1
#
_cell.length_a   1.000
_cell.length_b   1.000
_cell.length_c   1.000
_cell.angle_alpha   90.00
_cell.angle_beta   90.00
_cell.angle_gamma   90.00
#
_symmetry.space_group_name_H-M   'P 1'
#
loop_
_entity.id
_entity.type
_entity.pdbx_description
1 polymer ?
#
loop_
_entity_poly.entity_id
_entity_poly.type
_entity_poly.pdbx_seq_one_letter_code
_entity_poly.pdbx_strand_id
1 'polypeptide(L)'
;MPAGSVVFLHCMTLHASARNESSLPRRTFLPAYRAADAFPIYFGPHAAHNEPGIELLRGRRAKIARVEAGVHPLPFAEREFGSLYELQEGSHLRKDLAAMTTAGYAVADAAAH
;
A
#
# COMPACT_ATOMS: atom_id res chain seq x y z
N MET A 1 -16.89 19.57 -18.25
CA MET A 1 -15.94 20.34 -17.42
C MET A 1 -14.82 20.88 -18.30
N PRO A 2 -14.39 22.13 -18.11
CA PRO A 2 -13.20 22.67 -18.79
C PRO A 2 -11.94 21.83 -18.54
N ALA A 3 -10.95 21.94 -19.44
CA ALA A 3 -9.64 21.31 -19.21
C ALA A 3 -9.00 21.83 -17.91
N GLY A 4 -8.39 20.94 -17.12
CA GLY A 4 -7.81 21.26 -15.82
C GLY A 4 -8.80 21.24 -14.65
N SER A 5 -10.10 21.05 -14.90
CA SER A 5 -11.08 20.84 -13.83
C SER A 5 -10.86 19.48 -13.15
N VAL A 6 -11.11 19.43 -11.84
CA VAL A 6 -10.98 18.22 -11.02
C VAL A 6 -12.31 17.88 -10.35
N VAL A 7 -12.55 16.58 -10.13
CA VAL A 7 -13.66 16.06 -9.33
C VAL A 7 -13.09 15.02 -8.38
N PHE A 8 -13.45 15.14 -7.10
CA PHE A 8 -13.13 14.13 -6.09
C PHE A 8 -14.33 13.20 -5.91
N LEU A 9 -14.12 11.91 -6.10
CA LEU A 9 -15.14 10.87 -5.94
C LEU A 9 -14.70 9.91 -4.85
N HIS A 10 -15.61 9.59 -3.94
CA HIS A 10 -15.42 8.42 -3.08
C HIS A 10 -15.52 7.17 -3.97
N CYS A 11 -14.72 6.14 -3.70
CA CYS A 11 -14.70 4.93 -4.54
C CYS A 11 -16.05 4.18 -4.57
N MET A 12 -16.90 4.41 -3.57
CA MET A 12 -18.27 3.87 -3.50
C MET A 12 -19.35 4.84 -4.01
N THR A 13 -18.99 6.04 -4.49
CA THR A 13 -19.98 6.96 -5.07
C THR A 13 -20.61 6.31 -6.29
N LEU A 14 -21.93 6.17 -6.31
CA LEU A 14 -22.65 5.74 -7.51
C LEU A 14 -22.44 6.75 -8.63
N HIS A 15 -21.89 6.30 -9.76
CA HIS A 15 -21.66 7.16 -10.92
C HIS A 15 -21.76 6.36 -12.22
N ALA A 16 -22.00 7.07 -13.31
CA ALA A 16 -22.03 6.51 -14.65
C ALA A 16 -21.45 7.52 -15.65
N SER A 17 -21.02 7.02 -16.80
CA SER A 17 -20.55 7.87 -17.90
C SER A 17 -21.44 7.66 -19.13
N ALA A 18 -21.97 8.75 -19.68
CA ALA A 18 -22.63 8.72 -20.98
C ALA A 18 -21.63 8.43 -22.10
N ARG A 19 -22.12 7.85 -23.21
CA ARG A 19 -21.37 7.65 -24.45
C ARG A 19 -20.81 8.98 -24.96
N ASN A 20 -19.60 8.97 -25.50
CA ASN A 20 -19.06 10.13 -26.20
C ASN A 20 -19.64 10.19 -27.61
N GLU A 21 -20.47 11.20 -27.88
CA GLU A 21 -21.09 11.44 -29.19
C GLU A 21 -20.32 12.45 -30.06
N SER A 22 -19.23 13.01 -29.54
CA SER A 22 -18.38 13.94 -30.30
C SER A 22 -17.31 13.21 -31.13
N SER A 23 -16.71 13.94 -32.07
CA SER A 23 -15.56 13.48 -32.86
C SER A 23 -14.21 13.62 -32.12
N LEU A 24 -14.21 14.08 -30.87
CA LEU A 24 -13.00 14.35 -30.09
C LEU A 24 -12.90 13.44 -28.86
N PRO A 25 -11.68 13.00 -28.46
CA PRO A 25 -11.50 12.18 -27.28
C PRO A 25 -11.71 12.98 -25.98
N ARG A 26 -12.45 12.40 -25.02
CA ARG A 26 -12.62 12.95 -23.65
C ARG A 26 -11.56 12.39 -22.71
N ARG A 27 -10.34 12.95 -22.78
CA ARG A 27 -9.21 12.53 -21.92
C ARG A 27 -9.44 12.90 -20.46
N THR A 28 -9.14 11.98 -19.55
CA THR A 28 -9.21 12.17 -18.11
C THR A 28 -8.01 11.46 -17.46
N PHE A 29 -7.37 12.09 -16.48
CA PHE A 29 -6.37 11.45 -15.62
C PHE A 29 -7.06 11.03 -14.32
N LEU A 30 -6.93 9.75 -13.93
CA LEU A 30 -7.63 9.18 -12.78
C LEU A 30 -6.63 8.61 -11.76
N PRO A 31 -6.02 9.44 -10.92
CA PRO A 31 -5.24 8.94 -9.79
C PRO A 31 -6.17 8.42 -8.68
N ALA A 32 -5.79 7.34 -8.04
CA ALA A 32 -6.43 6.85 -6.83
C ALA A 32 -5.59 7.26 -5.61
N TYR A 33 -6.28 7.71 -4.55
CA TYR A 33 -5.66 8.02 -3.27
C TYR A 33 -6.24 7.15 -2.18
N ARG A 34 -5.40 6.76 -1.23
CA ARG A 34 -5.81 6.08 0.00
C ARG A 34 -5.01 6.62 1.17
N ALA A 35 -5.57 6.51 2.36
CA ALA A 35 -4.84 6.81 3.58
C ALA A 35 -3.70 5.79 3.77
N ALA A 36 -2.61 6.18 4.43
CA ALA A 36 -1.46 5.30 4.64
C ALA A 36 -1.80 4.06 5.48
N ASP A 37 -2.89 4.10 6.26
CA ASP A 37 -3.41 3.00 7.10
C ASP A 37 -4.52 2.17 6.41
N ALA A 38 -4.84 2.48 5.15
CA ALA A 38 -5.81 1.77 4.33
C ALA A 38 -5.09 0.78 3.38
N PHE A 39 -4.83 -0.41 3.87
CA PHE A 39 -4.13 -1.46 3.11
C PHE A 39 -5.08 -2.17 2.15
N PRO A 40 -4.58 -2.60 0.97
CA PRO A 40 -5.38 -3.35 0.03
C PRO A 40 -5.67 -4.73 0.63
N ILE A 41 -6.90 -5.20 0.47
CA ILE A 41 -7.18 -6.63 0.65
C ILE A 41 -6.86 -7.29 -0.68
N TYR A 42 -5.88 -8.20 -0.69
CA TYR A 42 -5.53 -8.93 -1.90
C TYR A 42 -6.72 -9.79 -2.35
N PHE A 43 -7.26 -9.45 -3.51
CA PHE A 43 -8.34 -10.17 -4.17
C PHE A 43 -7.95 -10.56 -5.60
N GLY A 44 -6.85 -11.30 -5.72
CA GLY A 44 -6.35 -11.82 -6.99
C GLY A 44 -5.57 -10.80 -7.83
N PRO A 45 -5.22 -11.16 -9.09
CA PRO A 45 -4.32 -10.38 -9.94
C PRO A 45 -4.79 -8.95 -10.21
N HIS A 46 -6.11 -8.71 -10.24
CA HIS A 46 -6.66 -7.36 -10.39
C HIS A 46 -6.41 -6.46 -9.18
N ALA A 47 -6.35 -7.01 -7.96
CA ALA A 47 -5.98 -6.20 -6.78
C ALA A 47 -4.47 -5.91 -6.75
N ALA A 48 -3.66 -6.87 -7.20
CA ALA A 48 -2.20 -6.77 -7.16
C ALA A 48 -1.61 -5.71 -8.08
N HIS A 49 -2.28 -5.34 -9.18
CA HIS A 49 -1.71 -4.39 -10.13
C HIS A 49 -1.62 -2.94 -9.59
N ASN A 50 -2.34 -2.62 -8.52
CA ASN A 50 -2.38 -1.27 -7.96
C ASN A 50 -1.26 -0.98 -6.95
N GLU A 51 -0.52 -2.00 -6.51
CA GLU A 51 0.53 -1.84 -5.50
C GLU A 51 1.90 -1.43 -6.08
N PRO A 52 2.36 -2.00 -7.21
CA PRO A 52 3.59 -1.53 -7.83
C PRO A 52 3.50 -0.05 -8.22
N GLY A 53 4.46 0.75 -7.76
CA GLY A 53 4.56 2.18 -8.13
C GLY A 53 3.73 3.14 -7.28
N ILE A 54 3.15 2.70 -6.15
CA ILE A 54 2.54 3.63 -5.20
C ILE A 54 3.59 4.52 -4.54
N GLU A 55 3.22 5.77 -4.25
CA GLU A 55 4.09 6.75 -3.60
C GLU A 55 3.38 7.43 -2.43
N LEU A 56 4.12 7.66 -1.34
CA LEU A 56 3.61 8.42 -0.20
C LEU A 56 3.60 9.91 -0.53
N LEU A 57 2.41 10.45 -0.84
CA LEU A 57 2.27 11.87 -1.19
C LEU A 57 2.43 12.81 0.01
N ARG A 58 1.98 12.40 1.20
CA ARG A 58 2.03 13.22 2.42
C ARG A 58 2.00 12.33 3.67
N GLY A 59 2.77 12.73 4.70
CA GLY A 59 2.72 12.13 6.03
C GLY A 59 3.80 11.06 6.21
N ARG A 60 3.43 9.94 6.85
CA ARG A 60 4.33 8.81 7.13
C ARG A 60 3.65 7.49 6.74
N ARG A 61 4.44 6.47 6.40
CA ARG A 61 3.95 5.09 6.24
C ARG A 61 3.29 4.62 7.54
N ALA A 62 2.12 3.99 7.45
CA ALA A 62 1.44 3.48 8.63
C ALA A 62 2.02 2.12 9.05
N LYS A 63 2.09 1.91 10.37
CA LYS A 63 2.42 0.62 11.00
C LYS A 63 1.17 -0.14 11.46
N ILE A 64 0.00 0.40 11.15
CA ILE A 64 -1.31 -0.09 11.59
C ILE A 64 -2.28 -0.08 10.42
N ALA A 65 -3.09 -1.12 10.30
CA ALA A 65 -4.24 -1.16 9.41
C ALA A 65 -5.51 -0.76 10.18
N ARG A 66 -6.34 0.09 9.60
CA ARG A 66 -7.67 0.44 10.13
C ARG A 66 -8.75 -0.24 9.31
N VAL A 67 -9.59 -1.01 9.99
CA VAL A 67 -10.75 -1.72 9.43
C VAL A 67 -11.98 -1.44 10.30
N GLU A 68 -13.16 -1.87 9.86
CA GLU A 68 -14.41 -1.67 10.63
C GLU A 68 -14.33 -2.26 12.04
N ALA A 69 -13.63 -3.40 12.19
CA ALA A 69 -13.42 -4.06 13.48
C ALA A 69 -12.40 -3.34 14.40
N GLY A 70 -11.69 -2.32 13.92
CA GLY A 70 -10.74 -1.54 14.72
C GLY A 70 -9.38 -1.34 14.05
N VAL A 71 -8.35 -1.21 14.89
CA VAL A 71 -6.97 -0.93 14.48
C VAL A 71 -6.09 -2.13 14.78
N HIS A 72 -5.34 -2.60 13.78
CA HIS A 72 -4.47 -3.77 13.89
C HIS A 72 -3.03 -3.42 13.51
N PRO A 73 -2.02 -3.79 14.32
CA PRO A 73 -0.62 -3.60 13.94
C PRO A 73 -0.25 -4.51 12.76
N LEU A 74 0.55 -3.97 11.84
CA LEU A 74 1.13 -4.78 10.78
C LEU A 74 2.38 -5.51 11.27
N PRO A 75 2.65 -6.73 10.77
CA PRO A 75 3.79 -7.55 11.19
C PRO A 75 5.10 -7.06 10.54
N PHE A 76 5.50 -5.83 10.86
CA PHE A 76 6.82 -5.31 10.46
C PHE A 76 7.89 -5.84 11.40
N ALA A 77 8.90 -6.50 10.83
CA ALA A 77 10.06 -6.91 11.58
C ALA A 77 11.01 -5.74 11.79
N GLU A 78 11.69 -5.70 12.94
CA GLU A 78 12.67 -4.66 13.24
C GLU A 78 13.93 -4.78 12.37
N ARG A 79 14.25 -6.00 11.93
CA ARG A 79 15.39 -6.33 11.09
C ARG A 79 15.09 -7.55 10.24
N GLU A 80 15.89 -7.75 9.20
CA GLU A 80 15.92 -9.01 8.46
C GLU A 80 16.18 -10.18 9.40
N PHE A 81 15.53 -11.30 9.12
CA PHE A 81 15.68 -12.57 9.83
C PHE A 81 15.52 -13.72 8.85
N GLY A 82 16.04 -14.92 9.16
CA GLY A 82 15.99 -16.06 8.22
C GLY A 82 14.68 -16.86 8.30
N SER A 83 14.04 -16.94 9.47
CA SER A 83 12.71 -17.56 9.63
C SER A 83 12.00 -17.13 10.91
N LEU A 84 10.68 -17.33 10.98
CA LEU A 84 9.91 -17.05 12.21
C LEU A 84 10.44 -17.85 13.42
N TYR A 85 10.97 -19.06 13.21
CA TYR A 85 11.56 -19.85 14.29
C TYR A 85 12.81 -19.17 14.86
N GLU A 86 13.65 -18.55 14.02
CA GLU A 86 14.80 -17.77 14.49
C GLU A 86 14.39 -16.54 15.30
N LEU A 87 13.23 -15.96 14.98
CA LEU A 87 12.65 -14.87 15.73
C LEU A 87 12.23 -15.35 17.13
N GLN A 88 11.51 -16.47 17.20
CA GLN A 88 11.03 -17.08 18.44
C GLN A 88 12.17 -17.55 19.35
N GLU A 89 13.23 -18.11 18.79
CA GLU A 89 14.42 -18.57 19.54
C GLU A 89 15.37 -17.43 19.94
N GLY A 90 15.19 -16.23 19.37
CA GLY A 90 16.11 -15.10 19.57
C GLY A 90 17.46 -15.26 18.86
N SER A 91 17.62 -16.23 17.97
CA SER A 91 18.88 -16.50 17.27
C SER A 91 19.21 -15.42 16.21
N HIS A 92 18.18 -14.72 15.70
CA HIS A 92 18.34 -13.55 14.83
C HIS A 92 19.12 -12.39 15.47
N LEU A 93 19.14 -12.27 16.80
CA LEU A 93 19.90 -11.25 17.53
C LEU A 93 21.41 -11.51 17.55
N ARG A 94 21.82 -12.77 17.33
CA ARG A 94 23.22 -13.23 17.44
C ARG A 94 23.88 -13.44 16.08
N LYS A 95 23.11 -13.38 15.00
CA LYS A 95 23.60 -13.55 13.63
C LYS A 95 23.89 -12.20 12.99
N ASP A 96 24.98 -12.18 12.23
CA ASP A 96 25.37 -11.02 11.45
C ASP A 96 24.40 -10.81 10.27
N LEU A 97 24.03 -9.56 9.97
CA LEU A 97 23.02 -9.24 8.95
C LEU A 97 23.41 -9.78 7.57
N ALA A 98 24.71 -9.78 7.26
CA ALA A 98 25.24 -10.26 5.98
C ALA A 98 25.08 -11.77 5.76
N ALA A 99 24.82 -12.54 6.82
CA ALA A 99 24.62 -13.98 6.77
C ALA A 99 23.14 -14.38 6.72
N MET A 100 22.21 -13.42 6.73
CA MET A 100 20.76 -13.69 6.79
C MET A 100 20.17 -13.75 5.38
N THR A 101 19.52 -14.87 5.05
CA THR A 101 18.68 -15.00 3.86
C THR A 101 17.41 -14.15 4.05
N THR A 102 17.03 -13.35 3.05
CA THR A 102 15.81 -12.52 3.09
C THR A 102 14.58 -13.41 3.30
N ALA A 103 13.93 -13.35 4.47
CA ALA A 103 12.76 -14.17 4.76
C ALA A 103 11.48 -13.70 4.04
N GLY A 104 11.53 -12.58 3.32
CA GLY A 104 10.40 -12.01 2.60
C GLY A 104 9.38 -11.29 3.48
N TYR A 105 9.68 -11.09 4.77
CA TYR A 105 8.89 -10.24 5.66
C TYR A 105 9.19 -8.77 5.42
N ALA A 106 8.19 -7.92 5.63
CA ALA A 106 8.40 -6.48 5.58
C ALA A 106 9.24 -6.04 6.79
N VAL A 107 10.40 -5.43 6.53
CA VAL A 107 11.27 -4.87 7.56
C VAL A 107 10.98 -3.38 7.70
N ALA A 108 10.94 -2.87 8.93
CA ALA A 108 10.80 -1.45 9.19
C ALA A 108 12.00 -0.70 8.60
N ASP A 109 11.74 0.27 7.73
CA ASP A 109 12.78 1.14 7.18
C ASP A 109 13.57 1.79 8.32
N ALA A 110 14.89 1.59 8.37
CA ALA A 110 15.77 2.18 9.38
C ALA A 110 15.78 3.72 9.35
N ALA A 111 15.29 4.32 8.25
CA ALA A 111 15.26 5.77 8.03
C ALA A 111 13.96 6.47 8.51
N ALA A 112 13.02 5.76 9.13
CA ALA A 112 11.76 6.34 9.59
C ALA A 112 11.82 6.78 11.07
N HIS A 113 12.64 7.81 11.36
CA HIS A 113 12.64 8.55 12.63
C HIS A 113 12.40 10.04 12.37
#